data_AF-A0A822CSW2-F1
#
_entry.id   AF-A0A822CSW2-F1
#
_cell.length_a   1.000
_cell.length_b   1.000
_cell.length_c   1.000
_cell.angle_alpha   90.00
_cell.angle_beta   90.00
_cell.angle_gamma   90.00
#
_symmetry.space_group_name_H-M   'P 1'
#
loop_
_entity.id
_entity.type
_entity.pdbx_description
1 polymer ?
#
loop_
_entity_poly.entity_id
_entity_poly.type
_entity_poly.pdbx_seq_one_letter_code
_entity_poly.pdbx_strand_id
1 'polypeptide(L)' 'MDSAKSSSSRATAILKGFQFNWMNLRDAESGKTLWQSSEDLSLPGAELEARVPK' A
#
# COMPACT_ATOMS: atom_id res chain seq x y z
N MET A 1 -22.63 -26.54 5.49
CA MET A 1 -22.46 -25.64 4.32
C MET A 1 -21.46 -24.57 4.77
N ASP A 2 -20.22 -24.95 5.10
CA ASP A 2 -19.37 -24.17 6.02
C ASP A 2 -17.91 -23.96 5.57
N SER A 3 -17.59 -24.26 4.30
CA SER A 3 -16.21 -24.24 3.84
C SER A 3 -15.76 -22.94 3.14
N ALA A 4 -16.58 -21.88 3.13
CA ALA A 4 -16.26 -20.61 2.45
C ALA A 4 -15.82 -19.45 3.38
N LYS A 5 -15.82 -19.64 4.71
CA LYS A 5 -15.63 -18.54 5.69
C LYS A 5 -14.18 -18.25 6.11
N SER A 6 -13.21 -19.11 5.79
CA SER A 6 -11.87 -19.01 6.40
C SER A 6 -10.89 -18.06 5.71
N SER A 7 -10.96 -17.89 4.38
CA SER A 7 -10.04 -17.02 3.63
C SER A 7 -10.47 -15.56 3.63
N SER A 8 -11.77 -15.29 3.45
CA SER A 8 -12.32 -13.94 3.40
C SER A 8 -12.22 -13.21 4.75
N SER A 9 -12.51 -13.89 5.86
CA SER A 9 -12.48 -13.28 7.19
C SER A 9 -11.06 -12.86 7.62
N ARG A 10 -10.06 -13.69 7.32
CA ARG A 10 -8.65 -13.38 7.62
C ARG A 10 -8.12 -12.25 6.74
N ALA A 11 -8.45 -12.24 5.45
CA ALA A 11 -8.06 -11.15 4.54
C ALA A 11 -8.61 -9.79 5.02
N THR A 12 -9.88 -9.75 5.43
CA THR A 12 -10.48 -8.53 6.00
C THR A 12 -9.82 -8.11 7.32
N ALA A 13 -9.46 -9.05 8.18
CA ALA A 13 -8.77 -8.72 9.43
C ALA A 13 -7.36 -8.16 9.19
N ILE A 14 -6.63 -8.70 8.21
CA ILE A 14 -5.32 -8.19 7.80
C ILE A 14 -5.46 -6.77 7.27
N LEU A 15 -6.40 -6.54 6.34
CA LEU A 15 -6.62 -5.20 5.77
C LEU A 15 -7.00 -4.18 6.85
N LYS A 16 -7.83 -4.55 7.83
CA LYS A 16 -8.20 -3.66 8.94
C LYS A 16 -7.04 -3.29 9.86
N GLY A 17 -6.03 -4.16 9.98
CA GLY A 17 -4.86 -3.93 10.83
C GLY A 17 -3.63 -3.43 10.08
N PHE A 18 -3.68 -3.38 8.75
CA PHE A 18 -2.59 -2.94 7.91
C PHE A 18 -2.69 -1.43 7.68
N GLN A 19 -1.56 -0.75 7.81
CA GLN A 19 -1.44 0.68 7.55
C GLN A 19 -0.13 0.94 6.83
N PHE A 20 -0.21 1.68 5.73
CA PHE A 20 0.96 2.12 4.99
C PHE A 20 1.40 3.50 5.48
N ASN A 21 2.48 3.55 6.28
CA ASN A 21 2.86 4.78 6.99
C ASN A 21 3.64 5.76 6.11
N TRP A 22 4.53 5.25 5.26
CA TRP A 22 5.34 6.04 4.35
C TRP A 22 5.94 5.15 3.26
N MET A 23 6.26 5.77 2.12
CA MET A 23 6.99 5.15 1.03
C MET A 23 7.95 6.13 0.41
N ASN A 24 9.07 5.62 -0.07
CA ASN A 24 9.93 6.34 -0.97
C ASN A 24 10.23 5.50 -2.22
N LEU A 25 10.56 6.20 -3.30
CA LEU A 25 11.12 5.63 -4.50
C LEU A 25 12.51 6.23 -4.67
N ARG A 26 13.49 5.38 -4.93
CA ARG A 26 14.88 5.76 -5.13
C ARG A 26 15.39 5.20 -6.43
N ASP A 27 16.28 5.94 -7.06
CA ASP A 27 17.11 5.44 -8.13
C ASP A 27 18.01 4.31 -7.59
N ALA A 28 18.03 3.17 -8.29
CA ALA A 28 18.68 1.96 -7.79
C ALA A 28 20.21 2.01 -7.85
N GLU A 29 20.77 2.84 -8.75
CA GLU A 29 22.21 2.95 -8.95
C GLU A 29 22.83 4.02 -8.02
N SER A 30 22.23 5.21 -7.97
CA SER A 30 22.73 6.34 -7.17
C SER A 30 22.16 6.41 -5.75
N GLY A 31 21.06 5.72 -5.48
CA GLY A 31 20.31 5.83 -4.23
C GLY A 31 19.56 7.16 -4.05
N LYS A 32 19.55 8.03 -5.06
CA LYS A 32 18.86 9.32 -5.02
C LYS A 32 17.36 9.12 -4.83
N THR A 33 16.76 9.87 -3.91
CA THR A 33 15.30 9.85 -3.72
C THR A 33 14.60 10.59 -4.85
N LEU A 34 13.72 9.88 -5.55
CA LEU A 34 12.91 10.39 -6.66
C LEU A 34 11.54 10.85 -6.17
N TRP A 35 10.97 10.14 -5.18
CA TRP A 35 9.65 10.45 -4.65
C TRP A 35 9.51 9.94 -3.21
N GLN A 36 8.66 10.60 -2.42
CA GLN A 36 8.30 10.17 -1.07
C GLN A 36 6.88 10.62 -0.73
N SER A 37 6.14 9.80 0.01
CA SER A 37 4.85 10.16 0.61
C SER A 37 4.67 9.49 1.97
N SER A 38 3.83 10.09 2.80
CA SER A 38 3.35 9.54 4.08
C SER A 38 1.85 9.21 4.05
N GLU A 39 1.25 9.17 2.86
CA GLU A 39 -0.15 8.78 2.68
C GLU A 39 -0.32 7.26 2.76
N ASP A 40 -1.45 6.82 3.30
CA ASP A 40 -1.78 5.41 3.34
C ASP A 40 -2.32 4.94 1.98
N LEU A 41 -1.40 4.44 1.16
CA LEU A 41 -1.70 3.93 -0.18
C LEU A 41 -2.35 2.52 -0.17
N SER A 42 -2.62 1.95 1.00
CA SER A 42 -3.20 0.60 1.11
C SER A 42 -4.73 0.58 1.07
N LEU A 43 -5.37 1.76 1.07
CA LEU A 43 -6.81 1.90 1.12
C LEU A 43 -7.47 1.53 -0.23
N PRO A 44 -8.33 0.50 -0.28
CA PRO A 44 -9.01 0.12 -1.51
C PRO A 44 -10.09 1.14 -1.87
N GLY A 45 -10.27 1.38 -3.18
CA GLY A 45 -11.31 2.27 -3.71
C GLY A 45 -10.97 3.76 -3.67
N ALA A 46 -9.80 4.14 -3.13
CA ALA A 46 -9.26 5.48 -3.27
C ALA A 46 -8.50 5.59 -4.60
N GLU A 47 -8.74 6.66 -5.35
CA GLU A 47 -7.84 7.07 -6.43
C GLU A 47 -6.64 7.77 -5.80
N LEU A 48 -5.44 7.28 -6.09
CA LEU A 48 -4.20 7.77 -5.50
C LEU A 48 -3.37 8.44 -6.59
N GLU A 49 -2.99 9.70 -6.37
CA GLU A 49 -2.12 10.43 -7.30
C GLU A 49 -0.67 10.41 -6.82
N ALA A 50 0.24 9.89 -7.65
CA ALA A 50 1.68 9.99 -7.42
C ALA A 50 2.34 10.80 -8.54
N ARG A 51 2.94 11.95 -8.20
CA ARG A 51 3.71 12.76 -9.16
C ARG A 51 5.19 12.41 -9.08
N VAL A 52 5.60 11.50 -9.96
CA VAL A 52 7.00 11.07 -10.07
C VAL A 52 7.74 12.01 -11.04
N PRO A 53 8.96 12.46 -10.74
CA PRO A 53 9.79 13.20 -11.69
C PRO A 53 10.02 12.40 -12.99
N LYS A 54 10.11 13.10 -14.12
CA LYS A 54 10.48 12.48 -15.41
C LYS A 54 11.91 11.95 -15.40
#